data_AF-A0A1B6I8T8-F1
#
_entry.id   AF-A0A1B6I8T8-F1
#
_cell.length_a   1.000
_cell.length_b   1.000
_cell.length_c   1.000
_cell.angle_alpha   90.00
_cell.angle_beta   90.00
_cell.angle_gamma   90.00
#
_symmetry.space_group_name_H-M   'P 1'
#
loop_
_entity.id
_entity.type
_entity.pdbx_description
1 polymer ?
#
loop_
_entity_poly.entity_id
_entity_poly.type
_entity_poly.pdbx_seq_one_letter_code
_entity_poly.pdbx_strand_id
1 'polypeptide(L)'
;YDPPEKSDFSKQKQITKCSTDMWGLGCLVWEIYNGPLPKKTSLKTIDKIPKSLSSVYSELVGANPSNRPNPADVITRGRRNGGFFKNELVDALLFLEEIQIKDRNE
;
A
#
# COMPACT_ATOMS: atom_id res chain seq x y z
N TYR A 1 12.03 -7.45 -6.99
CA TYR A 1 10.62 -7.40 -6.58
C TYR A 1 10.18 -8.52 -5.66
N ASP A 2 10.78 -9.73 -5.70
CA ASP A 2 10.39 -10.81 -4.79
C ASP A 2 10.44 -10.44 -3.30
N PRO A 3 9.42 -10.80 -2.51
CA PRO A 3 9.40 -10.57 -1.07
C PRO A 3 10.39 -11.51 -0.34
N PRO A 4 10.84 -11.16 0.89
CA PRO A 4 11.87 -11.90 1.60
C PRO A 4 11.48 -13.34 1.97
N GLU A 5 10.19 -13.59 2.24
CA GLU A 5 9.67 -14.91 2.61
C GLU A 5 9.67 -15.92 1.45
N LYS A 6 9.82 -15.47 0.19
CA LYS A 6 9.95 -16.39 -0.95
C LYS A 6 11.19 -17.28 -0.83
N SER A 7 12.25 -16.76 -0.20
CA SER A 7 13.50 -17.49 0.07
C SER A 7 13.58 -18.09 1.48
N ASP A 8 12.63 -17.78 2.36
CA ASP A 8 12.66 -18.15 3.77
C ASP A 8 11.45 -19.03 4.13
N PHE A 9 11.66 -20.33 4.11
CA PHE A 9 10.65 -21.35 4.39
C PHE A 9 10.06 -21.23 5.81
N SER A 10 10.78 -20.64 6.77
CA SER A 10 10.27 -20.44 8.13
C SER A 10 9.11 -19.43 8.17
N LYS A 11 9.07 -18.50 7.20
CA LYS A 11 8.06 -17.44 7.08
C LYS A 11 6.89 -17.80 6.17
N GLN A 12 6.93 -18.96 5.50
CA GLN A 12 5.82 -19.38 4.63
C GLN A 12 4.50 -19.51 5.40
N LYS A 13 4.54 -19.97 6.66
CA LYS A 13 3.36 -20.07 7.53
C LYS A 13 2.74 -18.71 7.91
N GLN A 14 3.47 -17.62 7.69
CA GLN A 14 3.05 -16.24 8.02
C GLN A 14 2.47 -15.51 6.80
N ILE A 15 2.51 -16.14 5.60
CA ILE A 15 1.97 -15.57 4.37
C ILE A 15 0.46 -15.43 4.50
N THR A 16 -0.02 -14.21 4.31
CA THR A 16 -1.45 -13.92 4.17
C THR A 16 -1.81 -13.87 2.68
N LYS A 17 -3.11 -13.97 2.37
CA LYS A 17 -3.62 -14.00 0.98
C LYS A 17 -3.08 -12.86 0.10
N CYS A 18 -2.90 -11.67 0.68
CA CYS A 18 -2.47 -10.48 -0.07
C CYS A 18 -1.01 -10.09 0.23
N SER A 19 -0.34 -10.71 1.20
CA SER A 19 0.98 -10.23 1.68
C SER A 19 2.05 -10.06 0.58
N THR A 20 2.04 -10.91 -0.46
CA THR A 20 2.91 -10.79 -1.63
C THR A 20 2.58 -9.56 -2.47
N ASP A 21 1.29 -9.34 -2.77
CA ASP A 21 0.84 -8.18 -3.54
C ASP A 21 1.13 -6.89 -2.79
N MET A 22 0.96 -6.91 -1.47
CA MET A 22 1.25 -5.73 -0.62
C MET A 22 2.73 -5.37 -0.58
N TRP A 23 3.61 -6.37 -0.63
CA TRP A 23 5.03 -6.12 -0.83
C TRP A 23 5.32 -5.49 -2.19
N GLY A 24 4.66 -5.98 -3.25
CA GLY A 24 4.72 -5.39 -4.58
C GLY A 24 4.26 -3.93 -4.59
N LEU A 25 3.15 -3.62 -3.92
CA LEU A 25 2.67 -2.25 -3.73
C LEU A 25 3.72 -1.40 -3.01
N GLY A 26 4.36 -1.93 -1.98
CA GLY A 26 5.47 -1.26 -1.29
C GLY A 26 6.63 -0.93 -2.24
N CYS A 27 7.02 -1.87 -3.11
CA CYS A 27 8.03 -1.60 -4.14
C CYS A 27 7.60 -0.45 -5.07
N LEU A 28 6.37 -0.51 -5.60
CA LEU A 28 5.83 0.50 -6.49
C LEU A 28 5.78 1.89 -5.85
N VAL A 29 5.30 1.99 -4.60
CA VAL A 29 5.28 3.26 -3.86
C VAL A 29 6.69 3.83 -3.74
N TRP A 30 7.70 3.01 -3.43
CA TRP A 30 9.07 3.48 -3.35
C TRP A 30 9.56 4.04 -4.70
N GLU A 31 9.25 3.34 -5.80
CA GLU A 31 9.68 3.72 -7.14
C GLU A 31 9.04 5.03 -7.62
N ILE A 32 7.78 5.29 -7.26
CA ILE A 32 7.10 6.55 -7.59
C ILE A 32 7.89 7.76 -7.05
N TYR A 33 8.51 7.64 -5.86
CA TYR A 33 9.24 8.75 -5.23
C TYR A 33 10.75 8.75 -5.47
N ASN A 34 11.34 7.61 -5.85
CA ASN A 34 12.79 7.44 -5.94
C ASN A 34 13.30 7.03 -7.33
N GLY A 35 12.41 6.68 -8.26
CA GLY A 35 12.75 6.09 -9.55
C GLY A 35 12.93 4.57 -9.48
N PRO A 36 13.48 3.93 -10.53
CA PRO A 36 13.60 2.48 -10.63
C PRO A 36 14.31 1.86 -9.41
N LEU A 37 13.75 0.80 -8.83
CA LEU A 37 14.28 0.16 -7.62
C LEU A 37 15.57 -0.62 -7.93
N PRO A 38 16.76 -0.15 -7.50
CA PRO A 38 18.01 -0.80 -7.91
C PRO A 38 18.27 -2.08 -7.12
N LYS A 39 17.84 -2.12 -5.85
CA LYS A 39 18.03 -3.25 -4.93
C LYS A 39 17.03 -3.20 -3.78
N LYS A 40 16.70 -4.38 -3.24
CA LYS A 40 15.74 -4.53 -2.12
C LYS A 40 16.10 -3.71 -0.88
N THR A 41 17.39 -3.53 -0.59
CA THR A 41 17.84 -2.75 0.59
C THR A 41 17.52 -1.27 0.50
N SER A 42 17.25 -0.75 -0.70
CA SER A 42 16.87 0.66 -0.92
C SER A 42 15.49 1.00 -0.35
N LEU A 43 14.63 -0.01 -0.13
CA LEU A 43 13.32 0.16 0.51
C LEU A 43 13.41 0.69 1.96
N LYS A 44 14.61 0.74 2.55
CA LYS A 44 14.84 1.39 3.85
C LYS A 44 14.95 2.91 3.75
N THR A 45 15.22 3.46 2.57
CA THR A 45 15.34 4.90 2.33
C THR A 45 13.97 5.48 2.07
N ILE A 46 13.41 6.21 3.04
CA ILE A 46 12.03 6.71 3.02
C ILE A 46 11.92 8.23 2.94
N ASP A 47 13.03 8.95 2.82
CA ASP A 47 13.09 10.41 2.96
C ASP A 47 12.24 11.17 1.94
N LYS A 48 12.06 10.58 0.74
CA LYS A 48 11.22 11.13 -0.33
C LYS A 48 9.75 10.72 -0.26
N ILE A 49 9.40 9.79 0.63
CA ILE A 49 8.02 9.31 0.78
C ILE A 49 7.27 10.28 1.72
N PRO A 50 6.09 10.78 1.34
CA PRO A 50 5.29 11.67 2.18
C PRO A 50 5.02 11.10 3.58
N LYS A 51 5.14 11.95 4.61
CA LYS A 51 4.95 11.55 6.02
C LYS A 51 3.59 10.90 6.29
N SER A 52 2.55 11.34 5.58
CA SER A 52 1.19 10.77 5.66
C SER A 52 1.09 9.35 5.10
N LEU A 53 2.11 8.86 4.38
CA LEU A 53 2.19 7.52 3.80
C LEU A 53 3.31 6.67 4.44
N SER A 54 4.33 7.27 5.06
CA SER A 54 5.53 6.57 5.55
C SER A 54 5.24 5.39 6.47
N SER A 55 4.28 5.52 7.40
CA SER A 55 3.92 4.42 8.31
C SER A 55 3.34 3.21 7.57
N VAL A 56 2.36 3.44 6.68
CA VAL A 56 1.75 2.37 5.88
C VAL A 56 2.83 1.75 4.97
N TYR A 57 3.65 2.59 4.34
CA TYR A 57 4.76 2.14 3.50
C TYR A 57 5.70 1.18 4.23
N SER A 58 6.16 1.52 5.44
CA SER A 58 7.08 0.68 6.21
C SER A 58 6.48 -0.70 6.52
N GLU A 59 5.17 -0.77 6.72
CA GLU A 59 4.47 -2.04 6.92
C GLU A 59 4.37 -2.86 5.64
N LEU A 60 4.10 -2.22 4.48
CA LEU A 60 4.06 -2.89 3.17
C LEU A 60 5.37 -3.61 2.85
N VAL A 61 6.50 -2.94 3.09
CA VAL A 61 7.85 -3.50 2.87
C VAL A 61 8.41 -4.20 4.12
N GLY A 62 7.54 -4.56 5.06
CA GLY A 62 7.90 -5.29 6.27
C GLY A 62 8.40 -6.70 5.97
N ALA A 63 9.42 -7.15 6.70
CA ALA A 63 10.00 -8.48 6.55
C ALA A 63 9.13 -9.63 7.09
N ASN A 64 8.09 -9.31 7.88
CA ASN A 64 7.08 -10.25 8.35
C ASN A 64 5.82 -10.11 7.48
N PRO A 65 5.45 -11.11 6.66
CA PRO A 65 4.27 -11.03 5.80
C PRO A 65 2.94 -10.95 6.55
N SER A 66 2.86 -11.44 7.80
CA SER A 66 1.64 -11.34 8.63
C SER A 66 1.34 -9.92 9.10
N ASN A 67 2.35 -9.05 9.19
CA ASN A 67 2.19 -7.67 9.62
C ASN A 67 1.83 -6.72 8.47
N ARG A 68 1.80 -7.21 7.22
CA ARG A 68 1.47 -6.37 6.07
C ARG A 68 -0.05 -6.12 6.04
N PRO A 69 -0.51 -4.86 5.94
CA PRO A 69 -1.93 -4.53 5.94
C PRO A 69 -2.59 -5.07 4.67
N ASN A 70 -3.86 -5.48 4.75
CA ASN A 70 -4.61 -5.85 3.54
C ASN A 70 -4.98 -4.59 2.71
N PRO A 71 -5.42 -4.75 1.44
CA PRO A 71 -5.76 -3.59 0.60
C PRO A 71 -6.84 -2.66 1.21
N ALA A 72 -7.86 -3.22 1.85
CA ALA A 72 -8.92 -2.43 2.48
C ALA A 72 -8.39 -1.61 3.67
N ASP A 73 -7.45 -2.16 4.46
CA ASP A 73 -6.80 -1.44 5.55
C ASP A 73 -5.97 -0.26 5.04
N VAL A 74 -5.24 -0.45 3.93
CA VAL A 74 -4.43 0.61 3.29
C VAL A 74 -5.32 1.76 2.84
N ILE A 75 -6.43 1.47 2.16
CA ILE A 75 -7.39 2.48 1.71
C ILE A 75 -8.00 3.17 2.93
N THR A 76 -8.52 2.40 3.90
CA THR A 76 -9.17 2.94 5.10
C THR A 76 -8.24 3.89 5.84
N ARG A 77 -6.98 3.50 6.08
CA ARG A 77 -5.99 4.33 6.78
C ARG A 77 -5.58 5.54 5.95
N GLY A 78 -5.37 5.36 4.65
CA GLY A 78 -5.00 6.45 3.75
C GLY A 78 -6.11 7.49 3.57
N ARG A 79 -7.38 7.14 3.83
CA ARG A 79 -8.55 8.02 3.72
C ARG A 79 -8.96 8.70 5.03
N ARG A 80 -8.35 8.33 6.17
CA ARG A 80 -8.54 9.05 7.45
C ARG A 80 -8.09 10.50 7.33
N ASN A 81 -8.54 11.36 8.25
CA ASN A 81 -8.10 12.75 8.32
C ASN A 81 -6.57 12.83 8.41
N GLY A 82 -5.95 13.62 7.53
CA GLY A 82 -4.49 13.73 7.41
C GLY A 82 -3.81 12.55 6.70
N GLY A 83 -4.58 11.57 6.21
CA GLY A 83 -4.08 10.44 5.42
C GLY A 83 -3.76 10.84 3.98
N PHE A 84 -2.88 10.07 3.34
CA PHE A 84 -2.35 10.38 2.01
C PHE A 84 -3.42 10.44 0.90
N PHE A 85 -4.46 9.61 0.96
CA PHE A 85 -5.54 9.56 -0.03
C PHE A 85 -6.71 10.48 0.31
N LYS A 86 -6.64 11.27 1.39
CA LYS A 86 -7.69 12.22 1.76
C LYS A 86 -7.43 13.57 1.07
N ASN A 87 -8.06 13.77 -0.08
CA ASN A 87 -8.02 15.02 -0.85
C ASN A 87 -9.31 15.19 -1.68
N GLU A 88 -9.56 16.42 -2.13
CA GLU A 88 -10.80 16.79 -2.85
C GLU A 88 -10.99 16.01 -4.15
N LEU A 89 -9.92 15.74 -4.89
CA LEU A 89 -10.00 14.98 -6.15
C LEU A 89 -10.51 13.55 -5.89
N VAL A 90 -9.90 12.84 -4.95
CA VAL A 90 -10.33 11.47 -4.60
C VAL A 90 -11.73 11.47 -3.99
N ASP A 91 -12.07 12.47 -3.17
CA ASP A 91 -13.43 12.63 -2.63
C ASP A 91 -14.47 12.82 -3.74
N ALA A 92 -14.18 13.68 -4.72
CA ALA A 92 -15.07 13.93 -5.86
C ALA A 92 -15.23 12.70 -6.75
N LEU A 93 -14.16 11.95 -7.02
CA LEU A 93 -14.21 10.72 -7.82
C LEU A 93 -15.07 9.65 -7.15
N LEU A 94 -14.94 9.44 -5.84
CA LEU A 94 -15.76 8.49 -5.10
C LEU A 94 -17.23 8.91 -5.06
N PHE A 95 -17.51 10.22 -4.89
CA PHE A 95 -18.87 10.75 -4.97
C PHE A 95 -19.50 10.50 -6.35
N LEU A 96 -18.75 10.67 -7.43
CA LEU A 96 -19.23 10.40 -8.79
C LEU A 96 -19.55 8.92 -9.02
N GLU A 97 -18.75 7.99 -8.48
CA GLU A 97 -19.07 6.56 -8.53
C GLU A 97 -20.40 6.25 -7.83
N GLU A 98 -20.69 6.90 -6.70
CA GLU A 98 -21.95 6.73 -5.98
C GLU A 98 -23.17 7.32 -6.73
N ILE A 99 -22.99 8.39 -7.50
CA ILE A 99 -24.07 8.97 -8.33
C ILE A 99 -24.54 7.97 -9.39
N GLN A 100 -23.63 7.25 -10.04
CA GLN A 100 -23.97 6.26 -11.07
C GLN A 100 -24.82 5.09 -10.53
N ILE A 101 -24.78 4.85 -9.22
CA ILE A 101 -25.53 3.76 -8.56
C ILE A 101 -26.96 4.20 -8.23
N LYS A 102 -27.19 5.49 -7.95
CA LYS A 102 -28.53 6.00 -7.58
C LYS A 102 -29.53 6.03 -8.74
N ASP A 103 -29.07 6.24 -9.98
CA ASP A 103 -29.95 6.30 -11.17
C ASP A 103 -30.49 4.94 -11.63
N ARG A 104 -29.92 3.82 -11.16
CA ARG A 104 -30.34 2.47 -11.61
C ARG A 104 -31.48 1.85 -10.80
N ASN A 105 -31.92 2.53 -9.75
CA ASN A 105 -32.95 2.03 -8.83
C ASN A 105 -34.30 2.79 -8.95
N GLU A 106 -34.47 3.60 -10.01
CA GLU A 106 -35.77 4.10 -10.49
C GLU A 106 -36.10 3.46 -11.84
#